data_AF-F4D336-F1
#
_entry.id   AF-F4D336-F1
#
_cell.length_a   1.000
_cell.length_b   1.000
_cell.length_c   1.000
_cell.angle_alpha   90.00
_cell.angle_beta   90.00
_cell.angle_gamma   90.00
#
_symmetry.space_group_name_H-M   'P 1'
#
loop_
_entity.id
_entity.type
_entity.pdbx_description
1 polymer ?
#
loop_
_entity_poly.entity_id
_entity_poly.type
_entity_poly.pdbx_seq_one_letter_code
_entity_poly.pdbx_strand_id
1 'polypeptide(L)'
;MISNKTKTLKEQTPSQDEMKYVDYSAKIKDDGKFIRIGDNVNHIYINKKKMEYGYVIIDKKKRKWYCLWMCKKIVKSKYKDDLPTQIFNDEQFTYFKFNRSNARSKFPVVYKVVDGYDNPINSRIVGDYLIAEDVSNQWNLKLGKAYLCIEKIAKKVR
;
A
#
# COMPACT_ATOMS: atom_id res chain seq x y z
N MET A 1 13.78 -62.34 -18.62
CA MET A 1 13.89 -61.20 -17.69
C MET A 1 13.76 -59.93 -18.50
N ILE A 2 12.66 -59.21 -18.35
CA ILE A 2 12.32 -58.00 -19.13
C ILE A 2 12.93 -56.79 -18.41
N SER A 3 13.86 -56.09 -19.08
CA SER A 3 14.53 -54.91 -18.54
C SER A 3 13.67 -53.67 -18.75
N ASN A 4 13.12 -53.13 -17.66
CA ASN A 4 12.42 -51.84 -17.66
C ASN A 4 13.45 -50.70 -17.77
N LYS A 5 13.60 -50.13 -18.98
CA LYS A 5 14.24 -48.83 -19.16
C LYS A 5 13.22 -47.73 -18.85
N THR A 6 13.25 -47.22 -17.63
CA THR A 6 12.57 -45.98 -17.25
C THR A 6 13.13 -44.83 -18.09
N LYS A 7 12.31 -44.30 -19.01
CA LYS A 7 12.59 -43.04 -19.70
C LYS A 7 12.47 -41.93 -18.66
N THR A 8 13.59 -41.28 -18.34
CA THR A 8 13.62 -40.03 -17.60
C THR A 8 12.90 -38.96 -18.42
N LEU A 9 11.70 -38.59 -17.98
CA LEU A 9 11.02 -37.39 -18.43
C LEU A 9 11.90 -36.21 -18.01
N LYS A 10 12.46 -35.51 -19.00
CA LYS A 10 13.17 -34.25 -18.80
C LYS A 10 12.20 -33.26 -18.17
N GLU A 11 12.47 -32.88 -16.93
CA GLU A 11 11.82 -31.76 -16.28
C GLU A 11 12.29 -30.48 -16.99
N GLN A 12 11.48 -29.98 -17.92
CA GLN A 12 11.72 -28.70 -18.57
C GLN A 12 11.49 -27.61 -17.53
N THR A 13 12.57 -27.14 -16.91
CA THR A 13 12.54 -25.93 -16.09
C THR A 13 12.18 -24.75 -17.00
N PRO A 14 11.10 -23.99 -16.75
CA PRO A 14 10.78 -22.83 -17.56
C PRO A 14 11.93 -21.83 -17.49
N SER A 15 12.46 -21.42 -18.65
CA SER A 15 13.49 -20.38 -18.76
C SER A 15 12.99 -19.08 -18.12
N GLN A 16 13.85 -18.41 -17.35
CA GLN A 16 13.52 -17.21 -16.58
C GLN A 16 13.19 -15.96 -17.44
N ASP A 17 13.18 -16.06 -18.77
CA ASP A 17 13.15 -14.92 -19.69
C ASP A 17 11.78 -14.59 -20.33
N GLU A 18 10.69 -15.24 -19.92
CA GLU A 18 9.32 -14.89 -20.39
C GLU A 18 8.39 -14.44 -19.26
N MET A 19 8.89 -13.65 -18.30
CA MET A 19 7.98 -12.92 -17.41
C MET A 19 7.39 -11.74 -18.20
N LYS A 20 6.16 -11.89 -18.72
CA LYS A 20 5.40 -10.78 -19.33
C LYS A 20 5.31 -9.64 -18.31
N TYR A 21 6.14 -8.62 -18.47
CA TYR A 21 5.98 -7.36 -17.75
C TYR A 21 4.70 -6.71 -18.26
N VAL A 22 3.62 -6.83 -17.50
CA VAL A 22 2.40 -6.07 -17.76
C VAL A 22 2.72 -4.62 -17.41
N ASP A 23 2.54 -3.72 -18.37
CA ASP A 23 2.57 -2.29 -18.13
C ASP A 23 1.37 -1.91 -17.26
N TYR A 24 1.60 -1.91 -15.94
CA TYR A 24 0.61 -1.56 -14.92
C TYR A 24 0.55 -0.04 -14.69
N SER A 25 1.09 0.81 -15.58
CA SER A 25 0.97 2.26 -15.42
C SER A 25 -0.49 2.64 -15.22
N ALA A 26 -0.80 3.12 -14.00
CA ALA A 26 -2.17 3.41 -13.62
C ALA A 26 -2.67 4.57 -14.47
N LYS A 27 -3.56 4.28 -15.42
CA LYS A 27 -4.23 5.32 -16.21
C LYS A 27 -5.24 6.02 -15.33
N ILE A 28 -4.87 7.19 -14.82
CA ILE A 28 -5.79 8.07 -14.11
C ILE A 28 -6.53 8.91 -15.14
N LYS A 29 -7.85 8.81 -15.19
CA LYS A 29 -8.71 9.68 -15.99
C LYS A 29 -9.61 10.48 -15.04
N ASP A 30 -9.66 11.79 -15.21
CA ASP A 30 -10.47 12.70 -14.39
C ASP A 30 -11.48 13.41 -15.31
N ASP A 31 -12.76 13.19 -15.07
CA ASP A 31 -13.85 13.84 -15.80
C ASP A 31 -14.40 15.09 -15.08
N GLY A 32 -13.74 15.50 -13.98
CA GLY A 32 -14.14 16.59 -13.10
C GLY A 32 -15.00 16.14 -11.91
N LYS A 33 -15.85 15.11 -12.08
CA LYS A 33 -16.76 14.59 -11.04
C LYS A 33 -16.23 13.32 -10.40
N PHE A 34 -15.68 12.43 -11.21
CA PHE A 34 -15.11 11.16 -10.84
C PHE A 34 -13.65 11.05 -11.29
N ILE A 35 -12.86 10.37 -10.47
CA ILE A 35 -11.54 9.90 -10.86
C ILE A 35 -11.66 8.42 -11.17
N ARG A 36 -11.31 8.03 -12.38
CA ARG A 36 -11.15 6.63 -12.77
C ARG A 36 -9.69 6.22 -12.59
N ILE A 37 -9.46 5.20 -11.77
CA ILE A 37 -8.12 4.63 -11.52
C ILE A 37 -8.11 3.20 -12.04
N GLY A 38 -7.08 2.83 -12.80
CA GLY A 38 -6.85 1.46 -13.27
C GLY A 38 -6.94 1.29 -14.78
N ASP A 39 -6.78 0.05 -15.23
CA ASP A 39 -6.79 -0.32 -16.65
C ASP A 39 -8.23 -0.61 -17.15
N ASN A 40 -8.41 -1.22 -18.31
CA ASN A 40 -9.75 -1.51 -18.83
C ASN A 40 -10.47 -2.65 -18.08
N VAL A 41 -9.72 -3.53 -17.40
CA VAL A 41 -10.23 -4.74 -16.74
C VAL A 41 -10.43 -4.49 -15.24
N ASN A 42 -9.41 -3.97 -14.56
CA ASN A 42 -9.42 -3.66 -13.15
C ASN A 42 -9.36 -2.14 -12.96
N HIS A 43 -10.52 -1.54 -12.71
CA HIS A 43 -10.65 -0.11 -12.45
C HIS A 43 -11.73 0.20 -11.42
N ILE A 44 -11.63 1.41 -10.87
CA ILE A 44 -12.59 1.98 -9.93
C ILE A 44 -12.92 3.42 -10.33
N TYR A 45 -14.10 3.89 -9.92
CA TYR A 45 -14.52 5.28 -10.02
C TYR A 45 -14.67 5.85 -8.62
N ILE A 46 -13.99 6.95 -8.34
CA ILE A 46 -14.03 7.64 -7.05
C ILE A 46 -14.74 8.97 -7.24
N ASN A 47 -15.81 9.22 -6.49
CA ASN A 47 -16.51 10.50 -6.51
C ASN A 47 -15.69 11.57 -5.77
N LYS A 48 -15.25 12.60 -6.50
CA LYS A 48 -14.38 13.66 -5.94
C LYS A 48 -15.04 14.45 -4.82
N LYS A 49 -16.37 14.58 -4.83
CA LYS A 49 -17.11 15.30 -3.78
C LYS A 49 -17.11 14.57 -2.44
N LYS A 50 -16.91 13.25 -2.45
CA LYS A 50 -16.89 12.41 -1.25
C LYS A 50 -15.48 12.20 -0.68
N MET A 51 -14.45 12.67 -1.38
CA MET A 51 -13.07 12.43 -0.97
C MET A 51 -12.73 13.21 0.31
N GLU A 52 -12.43 12.47 1.36
CA GLU A 52 -11.98 12.98 2.64
C GLU A 52 -10.51 12.70 2.89
N TYR A 53 -9.73 13.77 3.01
CA TYR A 53 -8.32 13.74 3.38
C TYR A 53 -8.14 13.95 4.90
N GLY A 54 -6.89 13.96 5.35
CA GLY A 54 -6.54 14.26 6.76
C GLY A 54 -5.76 13.15 7.46
N TYR A 55 -5.38 12.10 6.73
CA TYR A 55 -4.53 11.05 7.25
C TYR A 55 -3.07 11.49 7.33
N VAL A 56 -2.43 11.18 8.44
CA VAL A 56 -1.00 11.39 8.67
C VAL A 56 -0.33 10.10 9.07
N ILE A 57 0.95 9.97 8.72
CA ILE A 57 1.80 8.86 9.17
C ILE A 57 2.39 9.26 10.52
N ILE A 58 2.07 8.50 11.57
CA ILE A 58 2.56 8.72 12.91
C ILE A 58 3.96 8.10 13.02
N ASP A 59 4.98 8.95 13.00
CA ASP A 59 6.34 8.55 13.33
C ASP A 59 6.51 8.53 14.86
N LYS A 60 6.77 7.36 15.45
CA LYS A 60 7.03 7.21 16.89
C LYS A 60 8.38 7.84 17.23
N LYS A 61 8.45 9.17 17.31
CA LYS A 61 9.60 9.87 17.88
C LYS A 61 9.65 9.59 19.38
N LYS A 62 10.40 8.56 19.77
CA LYS A 62 10.87 8.43 21.16
C LYS A 62 11.88 9.54 21.41
N ARG A 63 11.43 10.76 21.76
CA ARG A 63 12.34 11.75 22.36
C ARG A 63 12.71 11.24 23.73
N LYS A 64 13.86 10.57 23.81
CA LYS A 64 14.45 10.21 25.10
C LYS A 64 15.03 11.49 25.73
N TRP A 65 14.97 11.59 27.05
CA TRP A 65 15.41 12.78 27.79
C TRP A 65 16.89 13.14 27.54
N TYR A 66 17.75 12.17 27.23
CA TYR A 66 19.14 12.42 26.82
C TYR A 66 19.31 13.01 25.41
N CYS A 67 18.25 13.08 24.60
CA CYS A 67 18.29 13.64 23.24
C CYS A 67 18.26 15.18 23.21
N LEU A 68 18.26 15.85 24.38
CA LEU A 68 18.30 17.32 24.48
C LEU A 68 19.65 17.93 24.04
N TRP A 69 20.73 17.15 23.97
CA TRP A 69 22.05 17.71 23.63
C TRP A 69 22.88 16.93 22.57
N MET A 70 22.55 15.67 22.26
CA MET A 70 23.37 14.87 21.31
C MET A 70 22.55 14.04 20.31
N CYS A 71 21.61 14.65 19.59
CA CYS A 71 20.91 13.95 18.51
C CYS A 71 20.79 14.80 17.23
N LYS A 72 21.93 15.06 16.57
CA LYS A 72 21.97 15.53 15.16
C LYS A 72 21.80 14.37 14.15
N LYS A 73 20.90 13.42 14.39
CA LYS A 73 20.57 12.39 13.38
C LYS A 73 19.06 12.35 13.17
N ILE A 74 18.64 13.03 12.11
CA ILE A 74 17.33 12.83 11.49
C ILE A 74 17.31 11.36 11.07
N VAL A 75 16.57 10.53 11.82
CA VAL A 75 16.32 9.15 11.43
C VAL A 75 15.48 9.22 10.15
N LYS A 76 16.14 9.23 8.99
CA LYS A 76 15.49 9.01 7.71
C LYS A 76 14.94 7.60 7.79
N SER A 77 13.62 7.44 7.78
CA SER A 77 13.01 6.12 7.79
C SER A 77 13.60 5.32 6.62
N LYS A 78 14.11 4.11 6.90
CA LYS A 78 14.69 3.21 5.90
C LYS A 78 13.72 2.89 4.75
N TYR A 79 12.43 3.20 4.93
CA TYR A 79 11.29 2.86 4.09
C TYR A 79 10.61 4.11 3.51
N LYS A 80 11.33 5.23 3.33
CA LYS A 80 10.75 6.48 2.81
C LYS A 80 10.04 6.28 1.45
N ASP A 81 10.61 5.43 0.60
CA ASP A 81 10.06 5.12 -0.71
C ASP A 81 8.87 4.15 -0.67
N ASP A 82 8.67 3.46 0.46
CA ASP A 82 7.55 2.54 0.72
C ASP A 82 6.39 3.23 1.44
N LEU A 83 6.45 4.54 1.66
CA LEU A 83 5.38 5.31 2.27
C LEU A 83 4.29 5.64 1.24
N PRO A 84 3.01 5.61 1.62
CA PRO A 84 1.97 6.15 0.77
C PRO A 84 2.19 7.67 0.58
N THR A 85 2.13 8.09 -0.67
CA THR A 85 2.27 9.48 -1.11
C THR A 85 0.99 10.30 -0.87
N GLN A 86 -0.16 9.63 -0.83
CA GLN A 86 -1.47 10.24 -0.59
C GLN A 86 -2.39 9.22 0.05
N ILE A 87 -3.21 9.68 0.99
CA ILE A 87 -4.22 8.86 1.66
C ILE A 87 -5.52 9.66 1.79
N PHE A 88 -6.64 9.04 1.43
CA PHE A 88 -7.99 9.60 1.59
C PHE A 88 -9.02 8.48 1.69
N ASN A 89 -10.25 8.79 2.07
CA ASN A 89 -11.39 7.87 1.99
C ASN A 89 -12.54 8.52 1.19
N ASP A 90 -13.54 7.74 0.78
CA ASP A 90 -14.73 8.24 0.08
C ASP A 90 -16.05 7.87 0.78
N GLU A 91 -16.01 7.80 2.12
CA GLU A 91 -17.08 7.29 3.00
C GLU A 91 -17.30 5.76 2.93
N GLN A 92 -16.81 5.07 1.90
CA GLN A 92 -16.93 3.62 1.76
C GLN A 92 -15.59 2.90 1.87
N PHE A 93 -14.58 3.39 1.17
CA PHE A 93 -13.25 2.77 1.08
C PHE A 93 -12.15 3.77 1.44
N THR A 94 -11.00 3.24 1.89
CA THR A 94 -9.79 4.02 2.15
C THR A 94 -8.72 3.70 1.11
N TYR A 95 -8.13 4.73 0.53
CA TYR A 95 -7.22 4.67 -0.59
C TYR A 95 -5.81 5.10 -0.16
N PHE A 96 -4.82 4.24 -0.39
CA PHE A 96 -3.41 4.51 -0.13
C PHE A 96 -2.65 4.51 -1.45
N LYS A 97 -2.22 5.70 -1.90
CA LYS A 97 -1.47 5.88 -3.15
C LYS A 97 0.01 5.67 -2.93
N PHE A 98 0.64 4.78 -3.67
CA PHE A 98 2.09 4.54 -3.63
C PHE A 98 2.77 5.05 -4.90
N ASN A 99 4.08 5.31 -4.83
CA ASN A 99 4.86 5.50 -6.03
C ASN A 99 5.37 4.14 -6.52
N ARG A 100 4.73 3.59 -7.56
CA ARG A 100 5.04 2.25 -8.07
C ARG A 100 6.43 2.13 -8.73
N SER A 101 7.03 3.22 -9.19
CA SER A 101 8.41 3.20 -9.72
C SER A 101 9.46 2.97 -8.63
N ASN A 102 9.13 3.36 -7.39
CA ASN A 102 10.03 3.30 -6.24
C ASN A 102 9.61 2.23 -5.21
N ALA A 103 8.35 1.82 -5.23
CA ALA A 103 7.81 0.77 -4.37
C ALA A 103 8.56 -0.52 -4.69
N ARG A 104 9.54 -0.84 -3.85
CA ARG A 104 10.33 -2.06 -4.03
C ARG A 104 9.40 -3.25 -3.85
N SER A 105 9.02 -3.83 -4.98
CA SER A 105 8.51 -5.19 -5.15
C SER A 105 7.11 -5.51 -4.57
N LYS A 106 6.59 -4.89 -3.49
CA LYS A 106 5.28 -5.31 -2.90
C LYS A 106 4.52 -4.17 -2.19
N PHE A 107 3.20 -4.14 -2.35
CA PHE A 107 2.31 -3.34 -1.50
C PHE A 107 2.30 -3.91 -0.07
N PRO A 108 2.21 -3.07 0.98
CA PRO A 108 2.07 -3.55 2.35
C PRO A 108 0.70 -4.21 2.56
N VAL A 109 0.58 -5.01 3.63
CA VAL A 109 -0.71 -5.50 4.12
C VAL A 109 -1.34 -4.43 5.00
N VAL A 110 -2.61 -4.13 4.76
CA VAL A 110 -3.38 -3.12 5.50
C VAL A 110 -4.23 -3.77 6.59
N TYR A 111 -4.21 -3.16 7.78
CA TYR A 111 -5.02 -3.53 8.93
C TYR A 111 -5.80 -2.32 9.43
N LYS A 112 -7.09 -2.52 9.72
CA LYS A 112 -7.90 -1.55 10.45
C LYS A 112 -7.53 -1.64 11.92
N VAL A 113 -7.32 -0.51 12.59
CA VAL A 113 -7.07 -0.51 14.04
C VAL A 113 -8.39 -0.25 14.76
N VAL A 114 -8.79 -1.19 15.63
CA VAL A 114 -9.96 -1.07 16.51
C VAL A 114 -9.49 -1.38 17.93
N ASP A 115 -9.73 -0.45 18.86
CA ASP A 115 -9.29 -0.56 20.26
C ASP A 115 -7.79 -0.85 20.45
N GLY A 116 -6.96 -0.37 19.50
CA GLY A 116 -5.52 -0.59 19.49
C GLY A 116 -5.07 -1.95 18.91
N TYR A 117 -6.01 -2.79 18.46
CA TYR A 117 -5.73 -4.08 17.85
C TYR A 117 -5.87 -4.05 16.32
N ASP A 118 -5.02 -4.82 15.65
CA ASP A 118 -5.07 -4.99 14.21
C ASP A 118 -6.19 -5.94 13.81
N ASN A 119 -7.12 -5.44 13.01
CA ASN A 119 -8.23 -6.19 12.44
C ASN A 119 -7.98 -6.38 10.94
N PRO A 120 -7.95 -7.62 10.43
CA PRO A 120 -7.83 -7.86 9.00
C PRO A 120 -9.10 -7.37 8.30
N ILE A 121 -8.91 -6.80 7.12
CA ILE A 121 -10.00 -6.32 6.26
C ILE A 121 -9.74 -6.75 4.83
N ASN A 122 -10.80 -6.76 4.02
CA ASN A 122 -10.66 -6.98 2.60
C ASN A 122 -9.91 -5.81 1.97
N SER A 123 -8.91 -6.12 1.16
CA SER A 123 -8.18 -5.11 0.41
C SER A 123 -7.85 -5.60 -0.98
N ARG A 124 -7.71 -4.64 -1.90
CA ARG A 124 -7.36 -4.90 -3.29
C ARG A 124 -6.42 -3.84 -3.83
N ILE A 125 -5.73 -4.16 -4.90
CA ILE A 125 -4.78 -3.26 -5.56
C ILE A 125 -5.35 -2.87 -6.92
N VAL A 126 -5.40 -1.57 -7.20
CA VAL A 126 -5.82 -1.02 -8.49
C VAL A 126 -4.84 0.07 -8.90
N GLY A 127 -4.07 -0.18 -9.96
CA GLY A 127 -3.00 0.71 -10.38
C GLY A 127 -1.98 0.94 -9.27
N ASP A 128 -1.86 2.20 -8.84
CA ASP A 128 -0.92 2.64 -7.80
C ASP A 128 -1.55 2.71 -6.40
N TYR A 129 -2.77 2.21 -6.26
CA TYR A 129 -3.55 2.31 -5.03
C TYR A 129 -3.72 0.94 -4.37
N LEU A 130 -3.38 0.88 -3.09
CA LEU A 130 -3.91 -0.13 -2.18
C LEU A 130 -5.24 0.41 -1.63
N ILE A 131 -6.30 -0.36 -1.77
CA ILE A 131 -7.65 0.01 -1.37
C ILE A 131 -8.07 -0.89 -0.23
N ALA A 132 -8.39 -0.31 0.92
CA ALA A 132 -9.05 -0.98 2.01
C ALA A 132 -10.56 -0.84 1.85
N GLU A 133 -11.30 -1.95 1.92
CA GLU A 133 -12.75 -1.98 1.75
C GLU A 133 -13.49 -1.56 3.03
N ASP A 134 -13.02 -0.51 3.69
CA ASP A 134 -13.61 0.06 4.91
C ASP A 134 -13.05 1.49 5.14
N VAL A 135 -13.69 2.22 6.06
CA VAL A 135 -13.24 3.52 6.56
C VAL A 135 -12.87 3.42 8.04
N SER A 136 -11.71 3.98 8.39
CA SER A 136 -11.23 4.07 9.77
C SER A 136 -10.46 5.36 9.99
N ASN A 137 -10.41 5.78 11.26
CA ASN A 137 -9.53 6.84 11.71
C ASN A 137 -8.10 6.33 11.96
N GLN A 138 -7.89 5.03 12.13
CA GLN A 138 -6.58 4.46 12.39
C GLN A 138 -6.33 3.21 11.53
N TRP A 139 -5.12 3.16 10.96
CA TRP A 139 -4.67 2.11 10.06
C TRP A 139 -3.23 1.72 10.39
N ASN A 140 -2.94 0.43 10.23
CA ASN A 140 -1.57 -0.08 10.26
C ASN A 140 -1.23 -0.72 8.92
N LEU A 141 -0.11 -0.31 8.32
CA LEU A 141 0.45 -0.94 7.13
C LEU A 141 1.69 -1.74 7.52
N LYS A 142 1.76 -3.01 7.13
CA LYS A 142 2.88 -3.90 7.47
C LYS A 142 3.57 -4.43 6.21
N LEU A 143 4.90 -4.35 6.20
CA LEU A 143 5.77 -4.88 5.14
C LEU A 143 6.94 -5.61 5.78
N GLY A 144 6.78 -6.93 6.00
CA GLY A 144 7.75 -7.74 6.73
C GLY A 144 7.97 -7.20 8.15
N LYS A 145 9.19 -6.70 8.44
CA LYS A 145 9.54 -6.10 9.74
C LYS A 145 9.19 -4.60 9.82
N ALA A 146 8.86 -3.97 8.70
CA ALA A 146 8.45 -2.57 8.68
C ALA A 146 6.95 -2.47 9.02
N TYR A 147 6.59 -1.48 9.84
CA TYR A 147 5.20 -1.14 10.09
C TYR A 147 5.02 0.38 10.11
N LEU A 148 3.88 0.84 9.60
CA LEU A 148 3.48 2.25 9.56
C LEU A 148 2.16 2.39 10.28
N CYS A 149 2.10 3.33 11.22
CA CYS A 149 0.86 3.73 11.87
C CYS A 149 0.33 4.98 11.17
N ILE A 150 -0.94 4.97 10.79
CA ILE A 150 -1.60 6.05 10.08
C ILE A 150 -2.84 6.45 10.88
N GLU A 151 -3.04 7.75 11.05
CA GLU A 151 -4.14 8.31 11.82
C GLU A 151 -4.81 9.46 11.07
N LYS A 152 -6.14 9.50 11.10
CA LYS A 152 -6.95 10.60 10.57
C LYS A 152 -7.01 11.70 11.62
N ILE A 153 -6.40 12.84 11.32
CA ILE A 153 -6.54 14.03 12.16
C ILE A 153 -7.90 14.65 11.84
N ALA A 154 -8.74 14.80 12.85
CA ALA A 154 -9.99 15.54 12.71
C ALA A 154 -9.68 16.95 12.16
N LYS A 155 -10.44 17.41 11.17
CA LYS A 155 -10.39 18.82 10.77
C LYS A 155 -10.64 19.65 12.02
N LYS A 156 -9.67 20.49 12.42
CA LYS A 156 -9.96 21.55 13.38
C LYS A 156 -11.03 22.42 12.73
N VAL A 157 -12.24 22.39 13.29
CA VAL A 157 -13.27 23.37 12.99
C VAL A 157 -12.67 24.72 13.37
N ARG A 158 -12.44 25.58 12.37
CA ARG A 158 -12.07 26.97 12.58
C ARG A 158 -13.35 27.78 12.76
#